data_AF-A0A955EA08-F1
#
_entry.id   AF-A0A955EA08-F1
#
_cell.length_a   1.000
_cell.length_b   1.000
_cell.length_c   1.000
_cell.angle_alpha   90.00
_cell.angle_beta   90.00
_cell.angle_gamma   90.00
#
_symmetry.space_group_name_H-M   'P 1'
#
loop_
_entity.id
_entity.type
_entity.pdbx_description
1 polymer ?
#
loop_
_entity_poly.entity_id
_entity_poly.type
_entity_poly.pdbx_seq_one_letter_code
_entity_poly.pdbx_strand_id
1 'polypeptide(L)'
;MGKLALVRFISGTILVITAATGGLVLPGCASTGIAIREKFGYAKREQLVDRVESARDSQDAAKEQFADALEEFLAVTGADTGDLEDRYASLKRAYDRSESKAETVRDRIRSVERVADALFSEWEQELGQYESESLRSASRAQLSDTRSQYDTLIAVMRRAESRMEPVLRAFSDQVLFLKHNLNARAISSLRTTASGIESDVATLIEEMNRSIAEADAFIKDMNAG
;
A
#
# COMPACT_ATOMS: atom_id res chain seq x y z
N MET A 1 -58.31 -26.81 66.94
CA MET A 1 -58.61 -25.76 67.95
C MET A 1 -58.43 -24.43 67.22
N GLY A 2 -59.51 -23.81 66.74
CA GLY A 2 -60.30 -22.84 67.51
C GLY A 2 -59.89 -21.43 67.09
N LYS A 3 -60.50 -20.90 66.02
CA LYS A 3 -61.46 -19.76 66.03
C LYS A 3 -60.77 -18.39 66.12
N LEU A 4 -60.85 -17.60 65.03
CA LEU A 4 -61.80 -16.47 64.82
C LEU A 4 -61.49 -15.27 65.75
N ALA A 5 -61.54 -14.01 65.32
CA ALA A 5 -61.93 -13.36 64.09
C ALA A 5 -61.78 -11.83 64.28
N LEU A 6 -62.30 -11.08 63.31
CA LEU A 6 -62.73 -9.67 63.35
C LEU A 6 -61.60 -8.65 63.05
N VAL A 7 -61.76 -7.63 62.19
CA VAL A 7 -62.96 -7.11 61.51
C VAL A 7 -62.60 -6.00 60.51
N ARG A 8 -63.40 -5.94 59.42
CA ARG A 8 -63.90 -4.77 58.64
C ARG A 8 -62.90 -3.80 57.96
N PHE A 9 -62.97 -3.68 56.63
CA PHE A 9 -63.80 -2.74 55.83
C PHE A 9 -63.26 -1.30 55.85
N ILE A 10 -62.95 -0.74 54.66
CA ILE A 10 -63.54 0.49 54.11
C ILE A 10 -62.80 0.87 52.80
N SER A 11 -63.59 1.20 51.78
CA SER A 11 -63.22 1.77 50.49
C SER A 11 -62.42 3.07 50.60
N GLY A 12 -61.49 3.30 49.67
CA GLY A 12 -60.83 4.59 49.49
C GLY A 12 -60.24 4.75 48.09
N THR A 13 -60.95 5.49 47.24
CA THR A 13 -60.45 6.06 45.97
C THR A 13 -59.56 7.27 46.28
N ILE A 14 -58.37 7.39 45.66
CA ILE A 14 -57.54 8.61 45.36
C ILE A 14 -56.31 8.07 44.58
N LEU A 15 -56.18 8.23 43.26
CA LEU A 15 -55.73 9.39 42.45
C LEU A 15 -54.23 9.77 42.58
N VAL A 16 -53.46 9.37 41.54
CA VAL A 16 -52.31 10.05 40.86
C VAL A 16 -50.93 10.06 41.56
N ILE A 17 -49.89 9.56 40.87
CA ILE A 17 -48.73 10.30 40.28
C ILE A 17 -47.71 9.27 39.68
N THR A 18 -47.64 9.29 38.35
CA THR A 18 -46.46 9.28 37.44
C THR A 18 -45.10 8.75 37.91
N ALA A 19 -44.54 7.78 37.18
CA ALA A 19 -43.18 7.81 36.60
C ALA A 19 -42.91 6.53 35.77
N ALA A 20 -43.43 6.49 34.54
CA ALA A 20 -42.95 5.54 33.54
C ALA A 20 -41.63 6.09 32.99
N THR A 21 -40.50 5.64 33.53
CA THR A 21 -39.16 5.93 32.99
C THR A 21 -38.99 5.12 31.70
N GLY A 22 -39.55 5.65 30.61
CA GLY A 22 -39.27 5.19 29.26
C GLY A 22 -37.81 5.46 28.95
N GLY A 23 -37.00 4.40 28.88
CA GLY A 23 -35.66 4.47 28.33
C GLY A 23 -35.76 4.91 26.87
N LEU A 24 -35.41 6.16 26.63
CA LEU A 24 -35.24 6.72 25.30
C LEU A 24 -33.97 6.08 24.71
N VAL A 25 -34.13 4.92 24.06
CA VAL A 25 -33.12 4.40 23.15
C VAL A 25 -33.15 5.31 21.94
N LEU A 26 -32.32 6.35 21.96
CA LEU A 26 -32.02 7.11 20.76
C LEU A 26 -31.36 6.12 19.78
N PRO A 27 -31.95 5.83 18.61
CA PRO A 27 -31.19 5.20 17.56
C PRO A 27 -30.07 6.19 17.23
N GLY A 28 -28.82 5.78 17.47
CA GLY A 28 -27.66 6.55 17.10
C GLY A 28 -27.83 7.02 15.66
N CYS A 29 -27.62 8.31 15.44
CA CYS A 29 -27.53 8.87 14.10
C CYS A 29 -26.44 8.08 13.37
N ALA A 30 -26.87 7.16 12.50
CA ALA A 30 -25.98 6.60 11.50
C ALA A 30 -25.33 7.81 10.82
N SER A 31 -24.00 7.85 10.79
CA SER A 31 -23.27 8.73 9.89
C SER A 31 -23.72 8.36 8.49
N THR A 32 -24.75 9.05 7.99
CA THR A 32 -25.07 9.06 6.57
C THR A 32 -23.91 9.79 5.93
N GLY A 33 -22.84 9.04 5.63
CA GLY A 33 -21.91 9.41 4.60
C GLY A 33 -22.79 9.62 3.37
N ILE A 34 -23.00 10.88 3.00
CA ILE A 34 -23.70 11.20 1.78
C ILE A 34 -22.77 10.69 0.69
N ALA A 35 -23.00 9.46 0.24
CA ALA A 35 -22.41 8.92 -0.97
C ALA A 35 -23.06 9.65 -2.15
N ILE A 36 -22.69 10.93 -2.33
CA ILE A 36 -22.86 11.59 -3.61
C ILE A 36 -21.91 10.83 -4.54
N ARG A 37 -22.48 9.89 -5.30
CA ARG A 37 -21.85 9.40 -6.53
C ARG A 37 -21.88 10.54 -7.53
N GLU A 38 -20.95 11.47 -7.35
CA GLU A 38 -20.69 12.53 -8.31
C GLU A 38 -20.33 11.83 -9.62
N LYS A 39 -21.13 12.10 -10.65
CA LYS A 39 -21.01 11.54 -12.00
C LYS A 39 -19.77 12.09 -12.74
N PHE A 40 -18.96 12.88 -12.05
CA PHE A 40 -17.77 13.60 -12.50
C PHE A 40 -16.54 12.98 -11.83
N GLY A 41 -15.42 12.85 -12.55
CA GLY A 41 -14.20 12.27 -12.02
C GLY A 41 -14.14 10.73 -11.88
N TYR A 42 -15.26 9.99 -12.01
CA TYR A 42 -15.26 8.51 -11.90
C TYR A 42 -14.21 7.85 -12.82
N ALA A 43 -14.14 8.30 -14.08
CA ALA A 43 -13.17 7.78 -15.03
C ALA A 43 -11.71 8.05 -14.62
N LYS A 44 -11.41 9.22 -14.02
CA LYS A 44 -10.05 9.53 -13.53
C LYS A 44 -9.73 8.83 -12.21
N ARG A 45 -10.73 8.61 -11.36
CA ARG A 45 -10.62 7.81 -10.13
C ARG A 45 -10.27 6.36 -10.48
N GLU A 46 -11.03 5.75 -11.39
CA GLU A 46 -10.77 4.40 -11.92
C GLU A 46 -9.39 4.34 -12.58
N GLN A 47 -9.04 5.33 -13.41
CA GLN A 47 -7.72 5.42 -13.99
C GLN A 47 -6.61 5.51 -12.93
N LEU A 48 -6.80 6.23 -11.83
CA LEU A 48 -5.81 6.31 -10.75
C LEU A 48 -5.66 4.95 -10.06
N VAL A 49 -6.77 4.29 -9.74
CA VAL A 49 -6.78 2.93 -9.17
C VAL A 49 -6.01 1.96 -10.08
N ASP A 50 -6.28 1.95 -11.38
CA ASP A 50 -5.58 1.11 -12.36
C ASP A 50 -4.06 1.37 -12.38
N ARG A 51 -3.64 2.63 -12.25
CA ARG A 51 -2.21 2.98 -12.20
C ARG A 51 -1.55 2.53 -10.91
N VAL A 52 -2.25 2.66 -9.78
CA VAL A 52 -1.75 2.22 -8.47
C VAL A 52 -1.63 0.68 -8.46
N GLU A 53 -2.62 -0.03 -8.97
CA GLU A 53 -2.58 -1.49 -9.16
C GLU A 53 -1.40 -1.90 -10.05
N SER A 54 -1.25 -1.27 -11.22
CA SER A 54 -0.11 -1.56 -12.11
C SER A 54 1.25 -1.28 -11.46
N ALA A 55 1.34 -0.26 -10.59
CA ALA A 55 2.56 0.07 -9.86
C ALA A 55 2.85 -0.98 -8.77
N ARG A 56 1.84 -1.37 -7.98
CA ARG A 56 1.92 -2.46 -7.01
C ARG A 56 2.41 -3.75 -7.66
N ASP A 57 1.79 -4.18 -8.75
CA ASP A 57 2.16 -5.43 -9.44
C ASP A 57 3.59 -5.37 -9.98
N SER A 58 4.04 -4.19 -10.44
CA SER A 58 5.42 -4.01 -10.88
C SER A 58 6.43 -4.09 -9.73
N GLN A 59 6.06 -3.60 -8.54
CA GLN A 59 6.89 -3.71 -7.34
C GLN A 59 6.95 -5.15 -6.85
N ASP A 60 5.83 -5.88 -6.91
CA ASP A 60 5.79 -7.30 -6.55
C ASP A 60 6.70 -8.14 -7.47
N ALA A 61 6.58 -7.93 -8.79
CA ALA A 61 7.45 -8.60 -9.76
C ALA A 61 8.93 -8.19 -9.63
N ALA A 62 9.21 -6.95 -9.24
CA ALA A 62 10.59 -6.50 -8.99
C ALA A 62 11.16 -7.15 -7.72
N LYS A 63 10.37 -7.24 -6.65
CA LYS A 63 10.72 -7.90 -5.38
C LYS A 63 11.17 -9.34 -5.63
N GLU A 64 10.39 -10.11 -6.38
CA GLU A 64 10.75 -11.48 -6.78
C GLU A 64 12.05 -11.50 -7.58
N GLN A 65 12.18 -10.65 -8.58
CA GLN A 65 13.38 -10.62 -9.43
C GLN A 65 14.66 -10.25 -8.67
N PHE A 66 14.59 -9.36 -7.67
CA PHE A 66 15.75 -9.03 -6.82
C PHE A 66 16.11 -10.18 -5.87
N ALA A 67 15.12 -10.95 -5.40
CA ALA A 67 15.37 -12.17 -4.65
C ALA A 67 16.06 -13.24 -5.52
N ASP A 68 15.58 -13.45 -6.75
CA ASP A 68 16.20 -14.36 -7.71
C ASP A 68 17.64 -13.96 -8.04
N ALA A 69 17.90 -12.65 -8.22
CA ALA A 69 19.25 -12.15 -8.48
C ALA A 69 20.19 -12.40 -7.29
N LEU A 70 19.68 -12.29 -6.06
CA LEU A 70 20.43 -12.65 -4.87
C LEU A 70 20.74 -14.16 -4.84
N GLU A 71 19.77 -15.01 -5.14
CA GLU A 71 19.97 -16.46 -5.18
C GLU A 71 21.06 -16.84 -6.21
N GLU A 72 20.99 -16.30 -7.42
CA GLU A 72 21.99 -16.53 -8.46
C GLU A 72 23.38 -16.03 -8.05
N PHE A 73 23.43 -14.87 -7.38
CA PHE A 73 24.68 -14.34 -6.84
C PHE A 73 25.28 -15.29 -5.78
N LEU A 74 24.47 -15.78 -4.84
CA LEU A 74 24.92 -16.72 -3.81
C LEU A 74 25.38 -18.04 -4.41
N ALA A 75 24.71 -18.52 -5.47
CA ALA A 75 25.12 -19.71 -6.20
C ALA A 75 26.54 -19.57 -6.81
N VAL A 76 26.92 -18.38 -7.30
CA VAL A 76 28.30 -18.11 -7.75
C VAL A 76 29.30 -18.23 -6.58
N THR A 77 28.93 -17.77 -5.39
CA THR A 77 29.83 -17.82 -4.22
C THR A 77 30.11 -19.25 -3.73
N GLY A 78 29.21 -20.19 -4.01
CA GLY A 78 29.33 -21.61 -3.66
C GLY A 78 29.89 -22.50 -4.78
N ALA A 79 30.11 -21.95 -5.99
CA ALA A 79 30.48 -22.74 -7.15
C ALA A 79 31.95 -23.19 -7.17
N ASP A 80 32.19 -24.36 -7.74
CA ASP A 80 33.52 -24.79 -8.16
C ASP A 80 33.97 -24.05 -9.43
N THR A 81 35.28 -23.94 -9.66
CA THR A 81 35.82 -23.18 -10.79
C THR A 81 35.41 -23.72 -12.16
N GLY A 82 34.99 -24.98 -12.26
CA GLY A 82 34.50 -25.60 -13.51
C GLY A 82 33.14 -25.09 -13.98
N ASP A 83 32.32 -24.55 -13.06
CA ASP A 83 30.94 -24.13 -13.35
C ASP A 83 30.79 -22.60 -13.43
N LEU A 84 31.90 -21.86 -13.28
CA LEU A 84 31.85 -20.41 -13.10
C LEU A 84 31.31 -19.65 -14.29
N GLU A 85 31.53 -20.14 -15.52
CA GLU A 85 31.02 -19.48 -16.72
C GLU A 85 29.49 -19.54 -16.78
N ASP A 86 28.90 -20.70 -16.51
CA ASP A 86 27.45 -20.88 -16.46
C ASP A 86 26.82 -20.07 -15.33
N ARG A 87 27.43 -20.09 -14.14
CA ARG A 87 26.97 -19.32 -12.98
C ARG A 87 27.04 -17.82 -13.22
N TYR A 88 28.12 -17.35 -13.83
CA TYR A 88 28.23 -15.96 -14.27
C TYR A 88 27.14 -15.59 -15.27
N ALA A 89 26.87 -16.45 -16.27
CA ALA A 89 25.84 -16.21 -17.26
C ALA A 89 24.44 -16.11 -16.62
N SER A 90 24.12 -16.94 -15.64
CA SER A 90 22.85 -16.85 -14.89
C SER A 90 22.75 -15.57 -14.06
N LEU A 91 23.80 -15.23 -13.29
CA LEU A 91 23.85 -13.97 -12.53
C LEU A 91 23.70 -12.74 -13.44
N LYS A 92 24.41 -12.71 -14.58
CA LYS A 92 24.31 -11.63 -15.57
C LYS A 92 22.87 -11.46 -16.06
N ARG A 93 22.19 -12.56 -16.40
CA ARG A 93 20.78 -12.51 -16.85
C ARG A 93 19.86 -12.04 -15.74
N ALA A 94 20.06 -12.47 -14.49
CA ALA A 94 19.25 -12.03 -13.36
C ALA A 94 19.45 -10.53 -13.06
N TYR A 95 20.69 -10.05 -13.16
CA TYR A 95 21.01 -8.62 -13.10
C TYR A 95 20.31 -7.81 -14.20
N ASP A 96 20.43 -8.22 -15.47
CA ASP A 96 19.80 -7.52 -16.60
C ASP A 96 18.26 -7.46 -16.45
N ARG A 97 17.64 -8.54 -15.94
CA ARG A 97 16.20 -8.55 -15.63
C ARG A 97 15.86 -7.62 -14.47
N SER A 98 16.71 -7.53 -13.46
CA SER A 98 16.53 -6.62 -12.32
C SER A 98 16.56 -5.15 -12.76
N GLU A 99 17.48 -4.78 -13.67
CA GLU A 99 17.49 -3.44 -14.28
C GLU A 99 16.16 -3.14 -14.99
N SER A 100 15.69 -4.05 -15.85
CA SER A 100 14.43 -3.87 -16.57
C SER A 100 13.21 -3.76 -15.65
N LYS A 101 13.17 -4.55 -14.57
CA LYS A 101 12.11 -4.45 -13.55
C LYS A 101 12.18 -3.13 -12.80
N ALA A 102 13.36 -2.66 -12.45
CA ALA A 102 13.53 -1.36 -11.80
C ALA A 102 13.07 -0.20 -12.69
N GLU A 103 13.40 -0.21 -13.98
CA GLU A 103 12.88 0.77 -14.94
C GLU A 103 11.34 0.74 -15.02
N THR A 104 10.76 -0.46 -15.07
CA THR A 104 9.31 -0.62 -15.07
C THR A 104 8.66 0.00 -13.83
N VAL A 105 9.22 -0.24 -12.64
CA VAL A 105 8.73 0.36 -11.39
C VAL A 105 8.80 1.90 -11.46
N ARG A 106 9.93 2.46 -11.91
CA ARG A 106 10.12 3.92 -12.07
C ARG A 106 9.04 4.52 -12.98
N ASP A 107 8.76 3.87 -14.10
CA ASP A 107 7.77 4.35 -15.07
C ASP A 107 6.34 4.24 -14.56
N ARG A 108 6.02 3.19 -13.80
CA ARG A 108 4.70 3.04 -13.18
C ARG A 108 4.45 4.07 -12.10
N ILE A 109 5.44 4.35 -11.25
CA ILE A 109 5.34 5.41 -10.23
C ILE A 109 5.12 6.78 -10.89
N ARG A 110 5.90 7.13 -11.93
CA ARG A 110 5.66 8.36 -12.71
C ARG A 110 4.27 8.40 -13.34
N SER A 111 3.74 7.25 -13.75
CA SER A 111 2.38 7.18 -14.29
C SER A 111 1.31 7.42 -13.23
N VAL A 112 1.52 6.96 -12.00
CA VAL A 112 0.62 7.25 -10.86
C VAL A 112 0.60 8.75 -10.59
N GLU A 113 1.77 9.38 -10.47
CA GLU A 113 1.89 10.82 -10.21
C GLU A 113 1.16 11.67 -11.25
N ARG A 114 1.40 11.41 -12.54
CA ARG A 114 0.74 12.18 -13.62
C ARG A 114 -0.79 12.09 -13.57
N VAL A 115 -1.33 10.91 -13.26
CA VAL A 115 -2.79 10.70 -13.20
C VAL A 115 -3.36 11.33 -11.95
N ALA A 116 -2.68 11.21 -10.81
CA ALA A 116 -3.08 11.86 -9.56
C ALA A 116 -3.09 13.39 -9.68
N ASP A 117 -2.03 13.98 -10.23
CA ASP A 117 -1.94 15.42 -10.46
C ASP A 117 -3.10 15.92 -11.34
N ALA A 118 -3.40 15.19 -12.43
CA ALA A 118 -4.51 15.52 -13.31
C ALA A 118 -5.87 15.39 -12.61
N LEU A 119 -6.07 14.34 -11.80
CA LEU A 119 -7.30 14.13 -11.03
C LEU A 119 -7.51 15.26 -10.02
N PHE A 120 -6.50 15.57 -9.20
CA PHE A 120 -6.63 16.58 -8.16
C PHE A 120 -6.78 17.98 -8.74
N SER A 121 -6.06 18.29 -9.83
CA SER A 121 -6.20 19.58 -10.50
C SER A 121 -7.59 19.79 -11.09
N GLU A 122 -8.20 18.76 -11.69
CA GLU A 122 -9.57 18.85 -12.19
C GLU A 122 -10.57 18.98 -11.04
N TRP A 123 -10.45 18.15 -10.01
CA TRP A 123 -11.35 18.17 -8.85
C TRP A 123 -11.33 19.54 -8.14
N GLU A 124 -10.15 20.14 -7.96
CA GLU A 124 -10.01 21.49 -7.39
C GLU A 124 -10.73 22.56 -8.23
N GLN A 125 -10.67 22.47 -9.56
CA GLN A 125 -11.39 23.39 -10.45
C GLN A 125 -12.91 23.20 -10.37
N GLU A 126 -13.37 21.96 -10.25
CA GLU A 126 -14.80 21.62 -10.16
C GLU A 126 -15.43 22.06 -8.82
N LEU A 127 -14.65 22.20 -7.74
CA LEU A 127 -15.15 22.77 -6.48
C LEU A 127 -15.78 24.16 -6.67
N GLY A 128 -15.29 24.95 -7.63
CA GLY A 128 -15.83 26.27 -7.96
C GLY A 128 -17.20 26.23 -8.66
N GLN A 129 -17.59 25.07 -9.21
CA GLN A 129 -18.82 24.90 -9.99
C GLN A 129 -20.04 24.54 -9.13
N TYR A 130 -19.84 24.11 -7.88
CA TYR A 130 -20.95 23.87 -6.96
C TYR A 130 -21.72 25.16 -6.67
N GLU A 131 -23.04 25.14 -6.78
CA GLU A 131 -23.89 26.20 -6.25
C GLU A 131 -24.23 25.97 -4.77
N SER A 132 -24.28 24.70 -4.34
CA SER A 132 -24.57 24.32 -2.96
C SER A 132 -23.29 24.31 -2.11
N GLU A 133 -23.25 25.16 -1.07
CA GLU A 133 -22.12 25.24 -0.16
C GLU A 133 -21.91 23.95 0.66
N SER A 134 -22.99 23.23 0.98
CA SER A 134 -22.87 21.96 1.70
C SER A 134 -22.25 20.87 0.83
N LEU A 135 -22.62 20.80 -0.45
CA LEU A 135 -22.01 19.87 -1.41
C LEU A 135 -20.55 20.23 -1.68
N ARG A 136 -20.26 21.52 -1.89
CA ARG A 136 -18.88 22.01 -2.06
C ARG A 136 -17.99 21.65 -0.88
N SER A 137 -18.48 21.86 0.35
CA SER A 137 -17.73 21.53 1.56
C SER A 137 -17.50 20.04 1.71
N ALA A 138 -18.50 19.20 1.38
CA ALA A 138 -18.35 17.75 1.40
C ALA A 138 -17.33 17.25 0.36
N SER A 139 -17.41 17.73 -0.88
CA SER A 139 -16.48 17.37 -1.97
C SER A 139 -15.06 17.84 -1.66
N ARG A 140 -14.88 19.03 -1.06
CA ARG A 140 -13.57 19.52 -0.59
C ARG A 140 -12.97 18.64 0.50
N ALA A 141 -13.78 18.15 1.43
CA ALA A 141 -13.31 17.23 2.47
C ALA A 141 -12.81 15.92 1.85
N GLN A 142 -13.58 15.33 0.92
CA GLN A 142 -13.17 14.12 0.20
C GLN A 142 -11.88 14.32 -0.58
N LEU A 143 -11.73 15.45 -1.30
CA LEU A 143 -10.48 15.78 -2.00
C LEU A 143 -9.29 15.82 -1.04
N SER A 144 -9.45 16.49 0.11
CA SER A 144 -8.39 16.61 1.13
C SER A 144 -7.99 15.24 1.67
N ASP A 145 -8.97 14.39 1.97
CA ASP A 145 -8.74 13.05 2.51
C ASP A 145 -8.03 12.16 1.48
N THR A 146 -8.50 12.14 0.23
CA THR A 146 -7.87 11.36 -0.85
C THR A 146 -6.44 11.85 -1.14
N ARG A 147 -6.19 13.17 -1.13
CA ARG A 147 -4.85 13.72 -1.33
C ARG A 147 -3.90 13.28 -0.21
N SER A 148 -4.34 13.31 1.05
CA SER A 148 -3.52 12.86 2.18
C SER A 148 -3.15 11.37 2.09
N GLN A 149 -4.08 10.52 1.65
CA GLN A 149 -3.82 9.10 1.43
C GLN A 149 -2.85 8.89 0.27
N TYR A 150 -3.06 9.61 -0.83
CA TYR A 150 -2.15 9.58 -1.98
C TYR A 150 -0.72 10.02 -1.62
N ASP A 151 -0.56 11.09 -0.84
CA ASP A 151 0.76 11.59 -0.43
C ASP A 151 1.53 10.54 0.40
N THR A 152 0.81 9.76 1.21
CA THR A 152 1.39 8.63 1.96
C THR A 152 1.84 7.52 1.03
N LEU A 153 0.97 7.13 0.09
CA LEU A 153 1.24 6.12 -0.94
C LEU A 153 2.46 6.46 -1.78
N ILE A 154 2.52 7.67 -2.35
CA ILE A 154 3.60 8.03 -3.26
C ILE A 154 4.95 8.10 -2.54
N ALA A 155 4.96 8.54 -1.27
CA ALA A 155 6.17 8.57 -0.46
C ALA A 155 6.76 7.17 -0.24
N VAL A 156 5.93 6.16 0.06
CA VAL A 156 6.41 4.78 0.24
C VAL A 156 6.83 4.14 -1.08
N MET A 157 6.14 4.43 -2.18
CA MET A 157 6.54 3.98 -3.52
C MET A 157 7.92 4.51 -3.92
N ARG A 158 8.15 5.81 -3.74
CA ARG A 158 9.44 6.45 -4.01
C ARG A 158 10.55 5.94 -3.09
N ARG A 159 10.23 5.64 -1.83
CA ARG A 159 11.18 5.01 -0.91
C ARG A 159 11.62 3.63 -1.41
N ALA A 160 10.69 2.77 -1.81
CA ALA A 160 11.00 1.46 -2.39
C ALA A 160 11.84 1.60 -3.68
N GLU A 161 11.46 2.51 -4.58
CA GLU A 161 12.20 2.80 -5.81
C GLU A 161 13.66 3.22 -5.55
N SER A 162 13.87 4.08 -4.56
CA SER A 162 15.20 4.58 -4.20
C SER A 162 16.16 3.49 -3.70
N ARG A 163 15.62 2.38 -3.17
CA ARG A 163 16.41 1.24 -2.68
C ARG A 163 16.86 0.29 -3.78
N MET A 164 16.28 0.36 -4.98
CA MET A 164 16.70 -0.49 -6.10
C MET A 164 18.09 -0.12 -6.62
N GLU A 165 18.41 1.18 -6.70
CA GLU A 165 19.66 1.65 -7.32
C GLU A 165 20.94 1.19 -6.58
N PRO A 166 21.03 1.24 -5.23
CA PRO A 166 22.17 0.65 -4.52
C PRO A 166 22.36 -0.85 -4.79
N VAL A 167 21.28 -1.62 -4.80
CA VAL A 167 21.32 -3.07 -5.06
C VAL A 167 21.78 -3.37 -6.48
N LEU A 168 21.24 -2.65 -7.47
CA LEU A 168 21.65 -2.78 -8.87
C LEU A 168 23.13 -2.46 -9.05
N ARG A 169 23.62 -1.37 -8.46
CA ARG A 169 25.06 -1.03 -8.52
C ARG A 169 25.93 -2.12 -7.92
N ALA A 170 25.53 -2.65 -6.75
CA ALA A 170 26.27 -3.75 -6.11
C ALA A 170 26.36 -4.99 -7.01
N PHE A 171 25.25 -5.41 -7.63
CA PHE A 171 25.26 -6.52 -8.59
C PHE A 171 26.05 -6.21 -9.87
N SER A 172 25.93 -4.99 -10.39
CA SER A 172 26.67 -4.52 -11.57
C SER A 172 28.19 -4.65 -11.37
N ASP A 173 28.68 -4.24 -10.20
CA ASP A 173 30.09 -4.37 -9.84
C ASP A 173 30.54 -5.84 -9.79
N GLN A 174 29.71 -6.74 -9.23
CA GLN A 174 30.04 -8.17 -9.18
C GLN A 174 30.07 -8.79 -10.58
N VAL A 175 29.09 -8.46 -11.41
CA VAL A 175 29.01 -8.91 -12.79
C VAL A 175 30.24 -8.44 -13.59
N LEU A 176 30.57 -7.15 -13.51
CA LEU A 176 31.71 -6.59 -14.23
C LEU A 176 33.03 -7.21 -13.78
N PHE A 177 33.19 -7.42 -12.47
CA PHE A 177 34.38 -8.04 -11.91
C PHE A 177 34.53 -9.50 -12.38
N LEU A 178 33.47 -10.29 -12.32
CA LEU A 178 33.49 -11.70 -12.71
C LEU A 178 33.80 -11.91 -14.19
N LYS A 179 33.32 -11.02 -15.06
CA LYS A 179 33.52 -11.08 -16.53
C LYS A 179 34.99 -11.31 -16.94
N HIS A 180 35.94 -10.82 -16.15
CA HIS A 180 37.37 -10.94 -16.44
C HIS A 180 38.13 -11.85 -15.45
N ASN A 181 37.45 -12.34 -14.41
CA ASN A 181 38.10 -12.95 -13.25
C ASN A 181 37.40 -14.24 -12.80
N LEU A 182 36.94 -15.10 -13.71
CA LEU A 182 36.32 -16.39 -13.36
C LEU A 182 37.36 -17.37 -12.76
N ASN A 183 37.68 -17.18 -11.48
CA ASN A 183 38.67 -17.95 -10.75
C ASN A 183 38.38 -17.97 -9.24
N ALA A 184 39.10 -18.83 -8.51
CA ALA A 184 38.92 -19.02 -7.07
C ALA A 184 39.13 -17.74 -6.22
N ARG A 185 39.99 -16.81 -6.66
CA ARG A 185 40.19 -15.54 -5.93
C ARG A 185 38.96 -14.66 -6.04
N ALA A 186 38.34 -14.61 -7.21
CA ALA A 186 37.11 -13.84 -7.39
C ALA A 186 35.97 -14.39 -6.53
N ILE A 187 35.78 -15.72 -6.48
CA ILE A 187 34.80 -16.35 -5.59
C ILE A 187 35.02 -15.92 -4.14
N SER A 188 36.27 -15.94 -3.65
CA SER A 188 36.59 -15.50 -2.29
C SER A 188 36.25 -14.02 -2.04
N SER A 189 36.43 -13.16 -3.04
CA SER A 189 36.05 -11.75 -2.97
C SER A 189 34.53 -11.59 -2.85
N LEU A 190 33.75 -12.33 -3.65
CA LEU A 190 32.28 -12.28 -3.61
C LEU A 190 31.74 -12.71 -2.25
N ARG A 191 32.31 -13.75 -1.63
CA ARG A 191 31.90 -14.19 -0.28
C ARG A 191 32.03 -13.09 0.78
N THR A 192 32.99 -12.18 0.59
CA THR A 192 33.20 -11.06 1.53
C THR A 192 32.17 -9.95 1.32
N THR A 193 31.62 -9.79 0.12
CA THR A 193 30.59 -8.80 -0.19
C THR A 193 29.17 -9.34 -0.01
N ALA A 194 29.01 -10.66 0.06
CA ALA A 194 27.70 -11.32 0.05
C ALA A 194 26.74 -10.86 1.13
N SER A 195 27.19 -10.82 2.39
CA SER A 195 26.31 -10.40 3.50
C SER A 195 25.82 -8.95 3.38
N GLY A 196 26.60 -8.08 2.73
CA GLY A 196 26.17 -6.70 2.45
C GLY A 196 25.04 -6.67 1.41
N ILE A 197 25.21 -7.40 0.31
CA ILE A 197 24.21 -7.50 -0.76
C ILE A 197 22.93 -8.17 -0.25
N GLU A 198 23.04 -9.24 0.55
CA GLU A 198 21.89 -9.88 1.21
C GLU A 198 21.10 -8.88 2.06
N SER A 199 21.78 -8.07 2.86
CA SER A 199 21.15 -7.05 3.71
C SER A 199 20.46 -5.95 2.88
N ASP A 200 21.09 -5.50 1.80
CA ASP A 200 20.52 -4.48 0.92
C ASP A 200 19.28 -4.99 0.20
N VAL A 201 19.31 -6.24 -0.30
CA VAL A 201 18.16 -6.90 -0.93
C VAL A 201 17.03 -7.13 0.08
N ALA A 202 17.34 -7.58 1.30
CA ALA A 202 16.33 -7.76 2.35
C ALA A 202 15.63 -6.44 2.70
N THR A 203 16.40 -5.35 2.80
CA THR A 203 15.86 -4.00 3.03
C THR A 203 14.97 -3.55 1.87
N LEU A 204 15.41 -3.78 0.63
CA LEU A 204 14.61 -3.48 -0.56
C LEU A 204 13.27 -4.22 -0.57
N ILE A 205 13.29 -5.53 -0.28
CA ILE A 205 12.09 -6.37 -0.20
C ILE A 205 11.13 -5.85 0.88
N GLU A 206 11.65 -5.44 2.04
CA GLU A 206 10.83 -4.86 3.11
C GLU A 206 10.13 -3.57 2.66
N GLU A 207 10.86 -2.64 2.03
CA GLU A 207 10.25 -1.40 1.53
C GLU A 207 9.24 -1.66 0.39
N MET A 208 9.49 -2.64 -0.48
CA MET A 208 8.52 -3.05 -1.51
C MET A 208 7.24 -3.62 -0.90
N ASN A 209 7.35 -4.50 0.11
CA ASN A 209 6.18 -5.04 0.81
C ASN A 209 5.36 -3.94 1.51
N ARG A 210 6.02 -2.95 2.13
CA ARG A 210 5.34 -1.78 2.70
C ARG A 210 4.60 -0.98 1.64
N SER A 211 5.24 -0.73 0.50
CA SER A 211 4.64 -0.01 -0.62
C SER A 211 3.44 -0.76 -1.23
N ILE A 212 3.52 -2.08 -1.36
CA ILE A 212 2.43 -2.94 -1.83
C ILE A 212 1.23 -2.87 -0.87
N ALA A 213 1.48 -2.98 0.44
CA ALA A 213 0.42 -2.92 1.45
C ALA A 213 -0.30 -1.55 1.45
N GLU A 214 0.45 -0.45 1.29
CA GLU A 214 -0.12 0.89 1.19
C GLU A 214 -0.94 1.05 -0.11
N ALA A 215 -0.46 0.49 -1.22
CA ALA A 215 -1.20 0.49 -2.48
C ALA A 215 -2.53 -0.26 -2.37
N ASP A 216 -2.55 -1.44 -1.73
CA ASP A 216 -3.77 -2.20 -1.50
C ASP A 216 -4.75 -1.46 -0.58
N ALA A 217 -4.25 -0.78 0.45
CA ALA A 217 -5.06 0.07 1.33
C ALA A 217 -5.69 1.24 0.54
N PHE A 218 -4.89 1.95 -0.25
CA PHE A 218 -5.36 3.04 -1.09
C PHE A 218 -6.43 2.58 -2.10
N ILE A 219 -6.19 1.48 -2.81
CA ILE A 219 -7.16 0.92 -3.77
C ILE A 219 -8.48 0.56 -3.07
N LYS A 220 -8.40 -0.06 -1.88
CA LYS A 220 -9.57 -0.42 -1.10
C LYS A 220 -10.39 0.81 -0.70
N ASP A 221 -9.74 1.85 -0.20
CA ASP A 221 -10.42 3.07 0.23
C ASP A 221 -11.07 3.80 -0.96
N MET A 222 -10.38 3.84 -2.11
CA MET A 222 -10.88 4.43 -3.34
C MET A 222 -12.10 3.70 -3.94
N ASN A 223 -12.22 2.40 -3.68
CA ASN A 223 -13.35 1.57 -4.10
C ASN A 223 -14.53 1.60 -3.11
N ALA A 224 -14.28 1.98 -1.86
CA ALA A 224 -15.30 2.02 -0.81
C ALA A 224 -16.12 3.33 -0.79
N GLY A 225 -15.58 4.42 -1.35
CA GLY A 225 -16.22 5.74 -1.46
C GLY A 225 -16.92 5.98 -2.80
#